data_AF-A0A947BUJ9-F1
#
_entry.id   AF-A0A947BUJ9-F1
#
_cell.length_a   1.000
_cell.length_b   1.000
_cell.length_c   1.000
_cell.angle_alpha   90.00
_cell.angle_beta   90.00
_cell.angle_gamma   90.00
#
_symmetry.space_group_name_H-M   'P 1'
#
loop_
_entity.id
_entity.type
_entity.pdbx_description
1 polymer ?
#
loop_
_entity_poly.entity_id
_entity_poly.type
_entity_poly.pdbx_seq_one_letter_code
_entity_poly.pdbx_strand_id
1 'polypeptide(L)'
;MIDAPESTVSERLARYQDKLGDLNTLNVEGRLVRMIGLTLEAVGVNVPVGTRCKISTQDGHYEKAEVVGFSGNSVYLMPAGEIHGLSPGARVIPTSETATFQISEQLLGRVI
;
A
#
# COMPACT_ATOMS: atom_id res chain seq x y z
N MET A 1 35.09 17.81 -9.34
CA MET A 1 35.61 16.43 -9.28
C MET A 1 34.38 15.53 -9.12
N ILE A 2 33.52 15.47 -10.14
CA ILE A 2 33.56 14.67 -11.38
C ILE A 2 33.56 13.16 -11.08
N ASP A 3 32.43 12.56 -11.48
CA ASP A 3 32.08 11.14 -11.72
C ASP A 3 31.94 10.16 -10.54
N ALA A 4 30.68 9.92 -10.16
CA ALA A 4 30.25 8.63 -9.66
C ALA A 4 30.32 7.60 -10.81
N PRO A 5 30.82 6.38 -10.60
CA PRO A 5 31.10 5.46 -11.69
C PRO A 5 29.80 5.04 -12.39
N GLU A 6 29.77 5.16 -13.72
CA GLU A 6 28.67 4.67 -14.55
C GLU A 6 28.61 3.14 -14.45
N SER A 7 27.69 2.61 -13.65
CA SER A 7 27.43 1.17 -13.59
C SER A 7 27.08 0.65 -14.99
N THR A 8 27.73 -0.42 -15.43
CA THR A 8 27.53 -0.98 -16.77
C THR A 8 26.09 -1.48 -16.90
N VAL A 9 25.49 -1.40 -18.09
CA VAL A 9 24.12 -1.90 -18.34
C VAL A 9 23.92 -3.34 -17.82
N SER A 10 24.96 -4.18 -17.95
CA SER A 10 24.98 -5.55 -17.44
C SER A 10 24.83 -5.65 -15.92
N GLU A 11 25.44 -4.75 -15.15
CA GLU A 11 25.33 -4.73 -13.68
C GLU A 11 23.94 -4.29 -13.24
N ARG A 12 23.35 -3.31 -13.95
CA ARG A 12 21.97 -2.89 -13.73
C ARG A 12 21.01 -4.03 -14.03
N LEU A 13 21.22 -4.76 -15.13
CA LEU A 13 20.37 -5.89 -15.53
C LEU A 13 20.42 -7.03 -14.52
N ALA A 14 21.63 -7.41 -14.06
CA ALA A 14 21.83 -8.44 -13.05
C ALA A 14 21.08 -8.09 -11.74
N ARG A 15 21.15 -6.81 -11.32
CA ARG A 15 20.45 -6.32 -10.13
C ARG A 15 18.92 -6.39 -10.25
N TYR A 16 18.36 -6.27 -11.45
CA TYR A 16 16.93 -6.47 -11.68
C TYR A 16 16.57 -7.96 -11.75
N GLN A 17 17.42 -8.81 -12.33
CA GLN A 17 17.20 -10.26 -12.41
C GLN A 17 17.13 -10.91 -11.02
N ASP A 18 18.01 -10.51 -10.09
CA ASP A 18 17.94 -10.98 -8.70
C ASP A 18 16.61 -10.61 -8.02
N LYS A 19 16.06 -9.43 -8.33
CA LYS A 19 14.75 -8.99 -7.79
C LYS A 19 13.56 -9.74 -8.39
N LEU A 20 13.72 -10.37 -9.56
CA LEU A 20 12.66 -11.15 -10.20
C LEU A 20 12.49 -12.54 -9.55
N GLY A 21 13.55 -13.10 -8.96
CA GLY A 21 13.53 -14.43 -8.35
C GLY A 21 12.60 -14.56 -7.14
N ASP A 22 12.37 -13.45 -6.43
CA ASP A 22 11.52 -13.36 -5.23
C ASP A 22 10.09 -12.87 -5.50
N LEU A 23 9.68 -12.79 -6.78
CA LEU A 23 8.32 -12.36 -7.12
C LEU A 23 7.30 -13.44 -6.78
N ASN A 24 6.72 -13.33 -5.59
CA ASN A 24 5.52 -14.05 -5.23
C ASN A 24 4.35 -13.52 -6.08
N THR A 25 3.98 -14.25 -7.14
CA THR A 25 3.01 -13.83 -8.16
C THR A 25 1.54 -13.93 -7.74
N LEU A 26 1.27 -14.42 -6.53
CA LEU A 26 -0.07 -14.48 -5.96
C LEU A 26 -0.36 -13.21 -5.15
N ASN A 27 -1.10 -12.28 -5.76
CA ASN A 27 -1.67 -11.14 -5.03
C ASN A 27 -2.83 -11.63 -4.16
N VAL A 28 -2.58 -11.82 -2.87
CA VAL A 28 -3.63 -12.10 -1.89
C VAL A 28 -4.44 -10.83 -1.67
N GLU A 29 -5.73 -10.89 -1.98
CA GLU A 29 -6.66 -9.78 -1.79
C GLU A 29 -7.87 -10.19 -0.96
N GLY A 30 -8.33 -9.25 -0.16
CA GLY A 30 -9.56 -9.36 0.60
C GLY A 30 -10.70 -8.62 -0.06
N ARG A 31 -11.81 -8.55 0.67
CA ARG A 31 -12.97 -7.73 0.31
C ARG A 31 -13.54 -7.02 1.51
N LEU A 32 -14.05 -5.81 1.29
CA LEU A 32 -14.77 -5.03 2.28
C LEU A 32 -16.12 -5.70 2.59
N VAL A 33 -16.39 -6.01 3.85
CA VAL A 33 -17.64 -6.66 4.29
C VAL A 33 -18.54 -5.74 5.09
N ARG A 34 -17.97 -4.72 5.75
CA ARG A 34 -18.72 -3.77 6.56
C ARG A 34 -17.99 -2.43 6.62
N MET A 35 -18.76 -1.35 6.75
CA MET A 35 -18.27 -0.01 7.04
C MET A 35 -19.19 0.65 8.05
N ILE A 36 -18.61 1.25 9.10
CA ILE A 36 -19.33 2.05 10.09
C ILE A 36 -18.51 3.32 10.32
N GLY A 37 -19.04 4.47 9.89
CA GLY A 37 -18.28 5.72 9.88
C GLY A 37 -17.00 5.57 9.04
N LEU A 38 -15.85 5.83 9.66
CA LEU A 38 -14.53 5.66 9.04
C LEU A 38 -13.91 4.28 9.28
N THR A 39 -14.54 3.42 10.08
CA THR A 39 -13.98 2.08 10.35
C THR A 39 -14.48 1.09 9.31
N LEU A 40 -13.54 0.51 8.58
CA LEU A 40 -13.75 -0.47 7.52
C LEU A 40 -13.44 -1.87 8.05
N GLU A 41 -14.20 -2.87 7.66
CA GLU A 41 -13.92 -4.27 7.98
C GLU A 41 -13.76 -5.08 6.69
N ALA A 42 -12.66 -5.84 6.61
CA ALA A 42 -12.36 -6.68 5.46
C ALA A 42 -12.03 -8.11 5.87
N VAL A 43 -12.35 -9.06 4.99
CA VAL A 43 -12.03 -10.49 5.14
C VAL A 43 -11.25 -10.98 3.94
N GLY A 44 -10.57 -12.12 4.06
CA GLY A 44 -9.76 -12.70 2.98
C GLY A 44 -8.38 -12.06 2.82
N VAL A 45 -8.03 -11.14 3.72
CA VAL A 45 -6.71 -10.53 3.83
C VAL A 45 -6.20 -10.73 5.25
N ASN A 46 -4.97 -11.25 5.39
CA ASN A 46 -4.33 -11.51 6.67
C ASN A 46 -2.95 -10.87 6.67
N VAL A 47 -2.87 -9.64 7.18
CA VAL A 47 -1.66 -8.82 7.19
C VAL A 47 -1.52 -8.12 8.54
N PRO A 48 -0.29 -7.76 8.97
CA PRO A 48 -0.08 -7.09 10.25
C PRO A 48 -0.76 -5.72 10.34
N VAL A 49 -1.04 -5.26 11.57
CA VAL A 49 -1.38 -3.86 11.87
C VAL A 49 -0.29 -2.93 11.33
N GLY A 50 -0.70 -1.77 10.79
CA GLY A 50 0.16 -0.81 10.10
C GLY A 50 0.35 -1.10 8.60
N THR A 51 -0.15 -2.24 8.11
CA THR A 51 -0.11 -2.55 6.68
C THR A 51 -1.01 -1.57 5.94
N ARG A 52 -0.46 -0.94 4.91
CA ARG A 52 -1.23 -0.10 3.99
C ARG A 52 -1.98 -0.97 2.99
N CYS A 53 -3.17 -0.53 2.64
CA CYS A 53 -4.04 -1.18 1.67
C CYS A 53 -4.59 -0.16 0.68
N LYS A 54 -4.86 -0.63 -0.54
CA LYS A 54 -5.68 0.06 -1.54
C LYS A 54 -7.04 -0.62 -1.62
N ILE A 55 -8.11 0.18 -1.65
CA ILE A 55 -9.48 -0.31 -1.72
C ILE A 55 -10.12 0.19 -3.02
N SER A 56 -10.63 -0.72 -3.84
CA SER A 56 -11.23 -0.35 -5.14
C SER A 56 -12.53 0.42 -4.95
N THR A 57 -12.71 1.52 -5.68
CA THR A 57 -13.99 2.25 -5.77
C THR A 57 -14.79 1.82 -6.99
N GLN A 58 -16.08 2.17 -7.03
CA GLN A 58 -16.95 1.88 -8.20
C GLN A 58 -16.46 2.57 -9.49
N ASP A 59 -15.82 3.72 -9.37
CA ASP A 59 -15.33 4.51 -10.49
C ASP A 59 -13.96 4.02 -11.03
N GLY A 60 -13.46 2.89 -10.52
CA GLY A 60 -12.19 2.29 -10.95
C GLY A 60 -10.94 2.92 -10.32
N HIS A 61 -11.12 3.81 -9.34
CA HIS A 61 -10.04 4.38 -8.54
C HIS A 61 -9.74 3.51 -7.30
N TYR A 62 -8.76 3.94 -6.52
CA TYR A 62 -8.39 3.29 -5.27
C TYR A 62 -8.27 4.31 -4.14
N GLU A 63 -8.94 4.02 -3.03
CA GLU A 63 -8.74 4.74 -1.77
C GLU A 63 -7.67 4.06 -0.93
N LYS A 64 -6.89 4.88 -0.21
CA LYS A 64 -5.83 4.39 0.68
C LYS A 64 -6.39 4.17 2.08
N ALA A 65 -6.04 3.03 2.67
CA ALA A 65 -6.36 2.72 4.05
C ALA A 65 -5.19 2.04 4.75
N GLU A 66 -5.25 1.95 6.08
CA GLU A 66 -4.26 1.29 6.91
C GLU A 66 -4.96 0.33 7.87
N VAL A 67 -4.39 -0.86 8.05
CA VAL A 67 -4.89 -1.84 9.02
C VAL A 67 -4.62 -1.32 10.42
N VAL A 68 -5.68 -1.08 11.19
CA VAL A 68 -5.62 -0.57 12.57
C VAL A 68 -5.92 -1.64 13.62
N GLY A 69 -6.39 -2.82 13.20
CA GLY A 69 -6.67 -3.92 14.11
C GLY A 69 -7.20 -5.16 13.38
N PHE A 70 -7.50 -6.21 14.14
CA PHE A 70 -8.10 -7.43 13.63
C PHE A 70 -8.95 -8.10 14.70
N SER A 71 -9.90 -8.93 14.29
CA SER A 71 -10.68 -9.80 15.16
C SER A 71 -11.15 -11.02 14.40
N GLY A 72 -10.91 -12.21 14.94
CA GLY A 72 -11.21 -13.47 14.26
C GLY A 72 -10.51 -13.55 12.90
N ASN A 73 -11.29 -13.59 11.82
CA ASN A 73 -10.80 -13.66 10.44
C ASN A 73 -11.00 -12.33 9.66
N SER A 74 -11.29 -11.24 10.38
CA SER A 74 -11.45 -9.91 9.83
C SER A 74 -10.29 -9.01 10.22
N VAL A 75 -9.90 -8.12 9.32
CA VAL A 75 -9.07 -6.94 9.62
C VAL A 75 -9.92 -5.69 9.62
N TYR A 76 -9.53 -4.72 10.45
CA TYR A 76 -10.15 -3.40 10.48
C TYR A 76 -9.20 -2.37 9.89
N LEU A 77 -9.71 -1.52 9.00
CA LEU A 77 -8.94 -0.49 8.33
C LEU A 77 -9.48 0.91 8.62
N MET A 78 -8.57 1.88 8.63
CA MET A 78 -8.88 3.31 8.65
C MET A 78 -8.47 3.93 7.31
N PRO A 79 -9.36 4.61 6.59
CA PRO A 79 -9.03 5.35 5.38
C PRO A 79 -8.11 6.53 5.72
N ALA A 80 -7.15 6.81 4.85
CA ALA A 80 -6.20 7.92 5.00
C ALA A 80 -6.76 9.25 4.46
N GLY A 81 -7.93 9.22 3.83
CA GLY A 81 -8.59 10.36 3.19
C GLY A 81 -10.10 10.16 3.13
N GLU A 82 -10.70 10.60 2.04
CA GLU A 82 -12.14 10.46 1.84
C GLU A 82 -12.56 8.99 1.61
N ILE A 83 -13.84 8.71 1.88
CA ILE A 83 -14.45 7.38 1.72
C ILE A 83 -15.46 7.32 0.58
N HIS A 84 -15.41 8.27 -0.35
CA HIS A 84 -16.32 8.34 -1.48
C HIS A 84 -16.13 7.13 -2.41
N GLY A 85 -17.25 6.58 -2.89
CA GLY A 85 -17.23 5.48 -3.86
C GLY A 85 -16.86 4.10 -3.30
N LEU A 86 -16.67 3.96 -1.97
CA LEU A 86 -16.52 2.66 -1.32
C LEU A 86 -17.86 1.92 -1.25
N SER A 87 -17.85 0.62 -1.56
CA SER A 87 -19.04 -0.22 -1.48
C SER A 87 -18.74 -1.60 -0.91
N PRO A 88 -19.74 -2.30 -0.33
CA PRO A 88 -19.59 -3.69 0.07
C PRO A 88 -19.05 -4.56 -1.08
N GLY A 89 -18.14 -5.47 -0.77
CA GLY A 89 -17.47 -6.32 -1.75
C GLY A 89 -16.29 -5.67 -2.47
N ALA A 90 -16.01 -4.38 -2.25
CA ALA A 90 -14.82 -3.71 -2.80
C ALA A 90 -13.54 -4.49 -2.46
N ARG A 91 -12.64 -4.62 -3.43
CA ARG A 91 -11.38 -5.36 -3.30
C ARG A 91 -10.46 -4.60 -2.34
N VAL A 92 -9.82 -5.32 -1.43
CA VAL A 92 -8.87 -4.78 -0.45
C VAL A 92 -7.51 -5.42 -0.72
N ILE A 93 -6.58 -4.62 -1.21
CA ILE A 93 -5.29 -5.08 -1.73
C ILE A 93 -4.17 -4.54 -0.84
N PRO A 94 -3.45 -5.39 -0.08
CA PRO A 94 -2.26 -4.98 0.65
C PRO A 94 -1.21 -4.39 -0.27
N THR A 95 -0.55 -3.34 0.17
CA THR A 95 0.59 -2.75 -0.56
C THR A 95 1.89 -3.08 0.16
N SER A 96 2.93 -3.37 -0.62
CA SER A 96 4.31 -3.43 -0.14
C SER A 96 4.95 -2.04 0.04
N GLU A 97 4.17 -0.98 -0.18
CA GLU A 97 4.61 0.41 -0.09
C GLU A 97 4.87 0.79 1.38
N THR A 98 6.13 0.77 1.79
CA THR A 98 6.57 1.49 2.98
C THR A 98 6.42 2.99 2.75
N ALA A 99 5.89 3.72 3.73
CA ALA A 99 5.78 5.17 3.65
C ALA A 99 7.18 5.80 3.55
N THR A 100 7.56 6.25 2.36
CA THR A 100 8.80 7.00 2.14
C THR A 100 8.47 8.48 2.00
N PHE A 101 9.21 9.33 2.72
CA PHE A 101 9.09 10.77 2.60
C PHE A 101 10.37 11.33 2.00
N GLN A 102 10.22 12.25 1.05
CA GLN A 102 11.36 12.98 0.49
C GLN A 102 11.72 14.11 1.46
N ILE A 103 12.92 14.05 2.05
CA ILE A 103 13.41 15.06 2.98
C ILE A 103 14.43 15.95 2.25
N SER A 104 14.31 17.26 2.40
CA SER A 104 15.30 18.23 1.92
C SER A 104 15.30 19.50 2.77
N GLU A 105 16.34 20.32 2.63
CA GLU A 105 16.43 21.65 3.23
C GLU A 105 15.23 22.56 2.89
N GLN A 106 14.55 22.27 1.77
CA GLN A 106 13.34 23.00 1.41
C GLN A 106 12.19 22.82 2.41
N LEU A 107 12.22 21.79 3.27
CA LEU A 107 11.22 21.58 4.31
C LEU A 107 11.45 22.48 5.55
N LEU A 108 12.60 23.14 5.68
CA LEU A 108 12.90 23.98 6.83
C LEU A 108 11.91 25.15 6.92
N GLY A 109 11.28 25.30 8.09
CA GLY A 109 10.31 26.36 8.36
C GLY A 109 8.92 26.17 7.74
N ARG A 110 8.63 25.01 7.12
CA ARG A 110 7.31 24.71 6.56
C ARG A 110 6.49 23.80 7.47
N VAL A 111 5.16 23.95 7.38
CA VAL A 111 4.16 22.99 7.92
C VAL A 111 3.58 22.24 6.72
N ILE A 112 3.63 20.90 6.75
CA ILE A 112 3.25 20.00 5.65
C ILE A 112 2.08 19.11 6.07
#